data_AF-A0A938QZ22-F1
#
_entry.id   AF-A0A938QZ22-F1
#
_cell.length_a   1.000
_cell.length_b   1.000
_cell.length_c   1.000
_cell.angle_alpha   90.00
_cell.angle_beta   90.00
_cell.angle_gamma   90.00
#
_symmetry.space_group_name_H-M   'P 1'
#
loop_
_entity.id
_entity.type
_entity.pdbx_description
1 polymer ?
#
loop_
_entity_poly.entity_id
_entity_poly.type
_entity_poly.pdbx_seq_one_letter_code
_entity_poly.pdbx_strand_id
1 'polypeptide(L)'
;GVTRVILRAKDSPENPLPHVNRVVSLLKRWLLGTHQGRVSKKHLQHYLDEFVFRHNRRKSKDVGLLYQRMLKQSAETSHTPY
;
A
#
# COMPACT_ATOMS: atom_id res chain seq x y z
N GLY A 1 -2.94 -20.22 -18.99
CA GLY A 1 -1.94 -20.47 -17.95
C GLY A 1 -1.75 -19.22 -17.13
N VAL A 2 -1.98 -19.28 -15.81
CA VAL A 2 -1.70 -18.17 -14.90
C VAL A 2 -0.79 -18.69 -13.80
N THR A 3 0.49 -18.35 -13.90
CA THR A 3 1.53 -18.79 -12.97
C THR A 3 1.27 -18.15 -11.60
N ARG A 4 0.81 -18.97 -10.66
CA ARG A 4 0.52 -18.58 -9.28
C ARG A 4 1.87 -18.42 -8.56
N VAL A 5 2.48 -17.23 -8.62
CA VAL A 5 3.67 -16.92 -7.81
C VAL A 5 3.21 -16.78 -6.35
N ILE A 6 3.24 -17.90 -5.63
CA ILE A 6 3.16 -17.93 -4.18
C ILE A 6 4.58 -17.76 -3.68
N LEU A 7 4.94 -16.56 -3.23
CA LEU A 7 6.19 -16.30 -2.52
C LEU A 7 6.14 -17.06 -1.18
N ARG A 8 6.57 -18.33 -1.16
CA ARG A 8 6.87 -19.03 0.09
C ARG A 8 8.22 -18.51 0.60
N ALA A 9 8.18 -17.41 1.34
CA ALA A 9 9.30 -17.06 2.21
C ALA A 9 9.35 -18.12 3.33
N LYS A 10 10.32 -19.03 3.22
CA LYS A 10 10.64 -20.02 4.25
C LYS A 10 11.08 -19.25 5.51
N ASP A 11 10.65 -19.68 6.68
CA ASP A 11 11.01 -19.10 7.99
C ASP A 11 12.51 -19.28 8.26
N SER A 12 13.34 -18.55 7.54
CA SER A 12 14.77 -18.42 7.79
C SER A 12 14.95 -17.30 8.81
N PRO A 13 15.84 -17.46 9.81
CA PRO A 13 16.11 -16.41 10.80
C PRO A 13 16.62 -15.09 10.18
N GLU A 14 17.06 -15.13 8.93
CA GLU A 14 17.49 -13.97 8.13
C GLU A 14 16.38 -13.34 7.28
N ASN A 15 15.12 -13.78 7.36
CA ASN A 15 14.05 -13.22 6.54
C ASN A 15 13.78 -11.75 6.94
N PRO A 16 14.09 -10.75 6.10
CA PRO A 16 13.93 -9.34 6.45
C PRO A 16 12.46 -8.93 6.54
N LEU A 17 11.53 -9.74 6.03
CA LEU A 17 10.11 -9.43 5.95
C LEU A 17 9.24 -10.62 6.39
N PRO A 18 9.27 -11.02 7.67
CA PRO A 18 8.56 -12.19 8.19
C PRO A 18 7.03 -12.08 8.03
N HIS A 19 6.50 -10.87 7.83
CA HIS A 19 5.06 -10.62 7.71
C HIS A 19 4.61 -10.24 6.28
N VAL A 20 5.48 -10.34 5.27
CA VAL A 20 5.17 -9.95 3.89
C VAL A 20 3.93 -10.69 3.35
N ASN A 21 3.80 -11.97 3.68
CA ASN A 21 2.67 -12.80 3.26
C ASN A 21 1.32 -12.26 3.78
N ARG A 22 1.32 -11.68 4.98
CA ARG A 22 0.13 -11.05 5.56
C ARG A 22 -0.23 -9.76 4.82
N VAL A 23 0.77 -8.93 4.52
CA VAL A 23 0.58 -7.68 3.75
C VAL A 23 0.04 -7.98 2.36
N VAL A 24 0.64 -8.96 1.66
CA VAL A 24 0.20 -9.41 0.33
C VAL A 24 -1.23 -9.96 0.37
N SER A 25 -1.59 -10.74 1.39
CA SER A 25 -2.96 -11.25 1.57
C SER A 25 -3.99 -10.13 1.76
N LEU A 26 -3.62 -9.08 2.51
CA LEU A 26 -4.48 -7.91 2.71
C LEU A 26 -4.64 -7.09 1.43
N LEU A 27 -3.57 -6.88 0.67
CA LEU A 27 -3.62 -6.19 -0.62
C LEU A 27 -4.55 -6.93 -1.59
N LYS A 28 -4.39 -8.25 -1.73
CA LYS A 28 -5.26 -9.08 -2.60
C LYS A 28 -6.73 -8.98 -2.20
N ARG A 29 -7.03 -9.04 -0.90
CA ARG A 29 -8.40 -8.89 -0.38
C ARG A 29 -8.98 -7.51 -0.67
N TRP A 30 -8.19 -6.46 -0.50
CA TRP A 30 -8.63 -5.09 -0.76
C TRP A 30 -8.90 -4.86 -2.27
N LEU A 31 -7.99 -5.30 -3.14
CA LEU A 31 -8.19 -5.22 -4.60
C LEU A 31 -9.45 -5.96 -5.04
N LEU A 32 -9.70 -7.16 -4.49
CA LEU A 32 -10.90 -7.92 -4.80
C LEU A 32 -12.18 -7.23 -4.28
N GLY A 33 -12.15 -6.64 -3.09
CA GLY A 33 -13.31 -5.98 -2.49
C GLY A 33 -13.64 -4.62 -3.13
N THR A 34 -12.65 -3.73 -3.23
CA THR A 34 -12.84 -2.35 -3.70
C THR A 34 -12.87 -2.24 -5.22
N HIS A 35 -11.98 -2.97 -5.91
CA HIS A 35 -11.92 -2.94 -7.38
C HIS A 35 -12.65 -4.11 -8.04
N GLN A 36 -13.36 -4.95 -7.26
CA GLN A 36 -14.17 -6.08 -7.76
C GLN A 36 -13.38 -7.02 -8.69
N GLY A 37 -12.07 -7.14 -8.47
CA GLY A 37 -11.17 -7.91 -9.32
C GLY A 37 -10.83 -7.27 -10.67
N ARG A 38 -11.41 -6.11 -11.02
CA ARG A 38 -11.15 -5.37 -12.26
C ARG A 38 -9.95 -4.43 -12.11
N VAL A 39 -8.78 -5.04 -11.92
CA VAL A 39 -7.50 -4.32 -11.73
C VAL A 39 -6.79 -4.17 -13.06
N SER A 40 -6.52 -2.93 -13.48
CA SER A 40 -5.72 -2.64 -14.67
C SER A 40 -4.25 -2.45 -14.33
N LYS A 41 -3.36 -3.02 -15.15
CA LYS A 41 -1.91 -2.81 -15.01
C LYS A 41 -1.53 -1.33 -15.16
N LYS A 42 -2.26 -0.56 -15.97
CA LYS A 42 -2.02 0.88 -16.18
C LYS A 42 -2.13 1.69 -14.88
N HIS A 43 -2.97 1.23 -13.95
CA HIS A 43 -3.25 1.92 -12.68
C HIS A 43 -2.62 1.22 -11.48
N LEU A 44 -1.74 0.23 -11.71
CA LEU A 44 -1.17 -0.59 -10.63
C LEU A 44 -0.47 0.26 -9.56
N GLN A 45 0.33 1.24 -9.97
CA GLN A 45 1.02 2.13 -9.04
C GLN A 45 0.04 2.88 -8.14
N HIS A 46 -1.01 3.46 -8.76
CA HIS A 46 -2.05 4.18 -8.02
C HIS A 46 -2.75 3.29 -6.98
N TYR A 47 -3.08 2.04 -7.34
CA TYR A 47 -3.67 1.10 -6.38
C TYR A 47 -2.73 0.77 -5.22
N LEU A 48 -1.43 0.66 -5.47
CA LEU A 48 -0.44 0.39 -4.43
C LEU A 48 -0.29 1.60 -3.49
N ASP A 49 -0.21 2.81 -4.04
CA ASP A 49 -0.12 4.05 -3.26
C ASP A 49 -1.37 4.21 -2.36
N GLU A 50 -2.56 3.96 -2.91
CA GLU A 50 -3.81 4.01 -2.17
C GLU A 50 -3.86 2.93 -1.07
N PHE A 51 -3.41 1.71 -1.37
CA PHE A 51 -3.33 0.65 -0.37
C PHE A 51 -2.40 1.04 0.78
N VAL A 52 -1.22 1.59 0.49
CA VAL A 52 -0.25 2.06 1.49
C VAL A 52 -0.88 3.16 2.36
N PHE A 53 -1.54 4.14 1.74
CA PHE A 53 -2.25 5.19 2.47
C PHE A 53 -3.30 4.62 3.43
N ARG A 54 -4.18 3.72 2.95
CA ARG A 54 -5.23 3.09 3.76
C ARG A 54 -4.65 2.20 4.87
N HIS A 55 -3.57 1.46 4.56
CA HIS A 55 -2.92 0.56 5.50
C HIS A 55 -2.28 1.35 6.65
N ASN A 56 -1.54 2.40 6.33
CA ASN A 56 -0.84 3.24 7.30
C ASN A 56 -1.84 4.06 8.12
N ARG A 57 -2.85 4.66 7.49
CA ARG A 57 -3.89 5.44 8.18
C ARG A 57 -4.65 4.62 9.23
N ARG A 58 -4.99 3.35 8.94
CA ARG A 58 -5.78 2.51 9.87
C ARG A 58 -5.05 2.23 11.20
N LYS A 59 -3.71 2.26 11.20
CA LYS A 59 -2.89 2.00 12.40
C LYS A 59 -2.35 3.27 13.06
N SER A 60 -2.48 4.43 12.40
CA SER A 60 -2.10 5.71 13.00
C SER A 60 -3.05 6.03 14.15
N LYS A 61 -2.53 6.03 15.38
CA LYS A 61 -3.25 6.49 16.58
C LYS A 61 -3.59 7.98 16.47
N ASP A 62 -2.69 8.74 15.83
CA ASP A 62 -2.84 10.18 15.62
C ASP A 62 -3.20 10.48 14.16
N VAL A 63 -4.48 10.30 13.81
CA VAL A 63 -5.00 10.65 12.47
C VAL A 63 -4.75 12.13 12.15
N GLY A 64 -4.79 13.01 13.17
CA GLY A 64 -4.49 14.44 13.05
C GLY A 64 -3.04 14.72 12.61
N LEU A 65 -2.09 13.85 12.94
CA LEU A 65 -0.68 14.03 12.56
C LEU A 65 -0.46 13.81 11.06
N LEU A 66 -1.25 12.94 10.42
CA LEU A 66 -1.20 12.74 8.97
C LEU A 66 -1.68 14.00 8.23
N TYR A 67 -2.75 14.62 8.73
CA TYR A 67 -3.28 15.88 8.21
C TYR A 67 -2.29 17.03 8.41
N GLN A 68 -1.68 17.15 9.59
CA GLN A 68 -0.63 18.14 9.85
C GLN A 68 0.60 17.95 8.95
N ARG A 69 1.03 16.70 8.71
CA ARG A 69 2.14 16.42 7.77
C ARG A 69 1.80 16.79 6.34
N MET A 70 0.56 16.55 5.91
CA MET A 70 0.09 16.97 4.58
C MET A 70 0.07 18.49 4.45
N LEU A 71 -0.45 19.21 5.45
CA LEU A 71 -0.41 20.69 5.48
C LEU A 71 1.03 21.21 5.46
N LYS A 72 1.91 20.61 6.26
CA LYS A 72 3.34 20.95 6.29
C LYS A 72 3.99 20.73 4.92
N GLN A 73 3.77 19.57 4.31
CA GLN A 73 4.30 19.26 2.97
C GLN A 73 3.76 20.24 1.91
N SER A 74 2.48 20.62 2.00
CA SER A 74 1.87 21.59 1.09
C SER A 74 2.45 22.99 1.26
N ALA A 75 2.85 23.37 2.48
CA ALA A 75 3.50 24.65 2.75
C ALA A 75 4.97 24.66 2.31
N GLU A 76 5.65 23.51 2.39
CA GLU A 76 7.07 23.36 2.04
C GLU A 76 7.31 23.07 0.55
N THR A 77 6.31 22.53 -0.17
CA THR A 77 6.43 22.24 -1.60
C THR A 77 6.17 23.50 -2.41
N SER A 78 7.19 23.99 -3.10
CA SER A 78 7.05 25.07 -4.08
C SER A 78 6.12 24.66 -5.22
N HIS A 79 5.17 25.54 -5.57
CA HIS A 79 4.24 25.31 -6.68
C HIS A 79 5.01 25.11 -7.99
N THR A 80 4.87 23.92 -8.59
CA THR A 80 5.32 23.65 -9.96
C THR A 80 4.14 23.89 -10.90
N PRO A 81 4.17 24.94 -11.74
CA PRO A 81 3.18 25.10 -12.79
C PRO A 81 3.40 24.01 -13.85
N TYR A 82 2.30 23.51 -14.41
CA TYR A 82 2.28 22.52 -15.49
C TYR A 82 2.47 23.20 -16.85
#